data_AF-A0A954TLW1-F1
#
_entry.id   AF-A0A954TLW1-F1
#
_cell.length_a   1.000
_cell.length_b   1.000
_cell.length_c   1.000
_cell.angle_alpha   90.00
_cell.angle_beta   90.00
_cell.angle_gamma   90.00
#
_symmetry.space_group_name_H-M   'P 1'
#
loop_
_entity.id
_entity.type
_entity.pdbx_description
1 polymer ?
#
loop_
_entity_poly.entity_id
_entity_poly.type
_entity_poly.pdbx_seq_one_letter_code
_entity_poly.pdbx_strand_id
1 'polypeptide(L)'
;MSLLLLGERAQSGMWDWLNHPAVAALQAVGIVGIAGYAAYQVALALRPATSKAVTNVDDLAQNFEEMQLEGDISDEELRTIRAVLGKTPTRRLRDES
;
A
#
# COMPACT_ATOMS: atom_id res chain seq x y z
N MET A 1 -41.26 40.85 -11.52
CA MET A 1 -39.86 41.30 -11.31
C MET A 1 -39.27 40.84 -9.96
N SER A 2 -40.09 40.49 -8.95
CA SER A 2 -39.59 40.13 -7.60
C SER A 2 -39.13 38.68 -7.41
N LEU A 3 -39.58 37.71 -8.24
CA LEU A 3 -39.19 36.30 -8.10
C LEU A 3 -37.77 35.99 -8.58
N LEU A 4 -37.30 36.68 -9.63
CA LEU A 4 -35.93 36.53 -10.14
C LEU A 4 -34.89 37.01 -9.11
N LEU A 5 -35.14 38.16 -8.48
CA LEU A 5 -34.26 38.72 -7.44
C LEU A 5 -34.20 37.86 -6.16
N LEU A 6 -35.26 37.11 -5.86
CA LEU A 6 -35.26 36.19 -4.71
C LEU A 6 -34.42 34.93 -5.00
N GLY A 7 -34.50 34.42 -6.24
CA GLY A 7 -33.66 33.30 -6.70
C GLY A 7 -32.18 33.65 -6.73
N GLU A 8 -31.83 34.84 -7.23
CA GLU A 8 -30.44 35.31 -7.28
C GLU A 8 -29.83 35.48 -5.88
N ARG A 9 -30.59 36.00 -4.91
CA ARG A 9 -30.13 36.15 -3.51
C ARG A 9 -29.98 34.81 -2.78
N ALA A 10 -30.86 33.85 -3.06
CA ALA A 10 -30.74 32.50 -2.51
C ALA A 10 -29.51 31.79 -3.08
N GLN A 11 -29.25 31.97 -4.37
CA GLN A 11 -28.08 31.41 -5.03
C GLN A 11 -26.78 32.05 -4.52
N SER A 12 -26.73 33.38 -4.38
CA SER A 12 -25.54 34.07 -3.85
C SER A 12 -25.25 33.67 -2.40
N GLY A 13 -26.26 33.62 -1.53
CA GLY A 13 -26.08 33.19 -0.14
C GLY A 13 -25.62 31.73 0.00
N MET A 14 -26.06 30.85 -0.89
CA MET A 14 -25.57 29.47 -0.95
C MET A 14 -24.10 29.40 -1.36
N TRP A 15 -23.69 30.19 -2.35
CA TRP A 15 -22.27 30.28 -2.76
C TRP A 15 -21.38 30.90 -1.68
N ASP A 16 -21.86 31.91 -0.96
CA ASP A 16 -21.13 32.53 0.16
C ASP A 16 -20.94 31.54 1.31
N TRP A 17 -21.94 30.69 1.59
CA TRP A 17 -21.83 29.64 2.59
C TRP A 17 -20.85 28.53 2.19
N LEU A 18 -20.87 28.10 0.91
CA LEU A 18 -19.93 27.10 0.39
C LEU A 18 -18.48 27.60 0.39
N ASN A 19 -18.27 28.89 0.15
CA ASN A 19 -16.95 29.53 0.18
C ASN A 19 -16.54 30.00 1.58
N HIS A 20 -17.34 29.72 2.62
CA HIS A 20 -16.95 30.01 3.98
C HIS A 20 -15.66 29.23 4.33
N PRO A 21 -14.65 29.87 4.95
CA PRO A 21 -13.33 29.27 5.15
C PRO A 21 -13.36 27.94 5.92
N ALA A 22 -14.31 27.80 6.85
CA ALA A 22 -14.53 26.54 7.57
C ALA A 22 -15.02 25.40 6.67
N VAL A 23 -15.92 25.69 5.72
CA VAL A 23 -16.46 24.71 4.76
C VAL A 23 -15.38 24.32 3.76
N ALA A 24 -14.61 25.30 3.27
CA ALA A 24 -13.46 25.04 2.40
C ALA A 24 -12.39 24.17 3.07
N ALA A 25 -12.09 24.39 4.36
CA ALA A 25 -11.16 23.57 5.12
C ALA A 25 -11.65 22.12 5.27
N LEU A 26 -12.94 21.92 5.58
CA LEU A 26 -13.54 20.60 5.66
C LEU A 26 -13.49 19.86 4.32
N GLN A 27 -13.78 20.57 3.22
CA GLN A 27 -13.66 20.02 1.87
C GLN A 27 -12.23 19.63 1.54
N ALA A 28 -11.24 20.47 1.88
CA ALA A 28 -9.83 20.17 1.66
C ALA A 28 -9.37 18.92 2.41
N VAL A 29 -9.75 18.79 3.70
CA VAL A 29 -9.46 17.58 4.49
C VAL A 29 -10.12 16.34 3.88
N GLY A 30 -11.37 16.48 3.43
CA GLY A 30 -12.08 15.40 2.72
C GLY A 30 -11.37 14.95 1.45
N ILE A 31 -10.95 15.91 0.60
CA ILE A 31 -10.23 15.63 -0.64
C ILE A 31 -8.91 14.92 -0.36
N VAL A 32 -8.12 15.40 0.62
CA VAL A 32 -6.87 14.76 1.01
C VAL A 32 -7.11 13.34 1.53
N GLY A 33 -8.14 13.14 2.35
CA GLY A 33 -8.53 11.82 2.85
C GLY A 33 -8.89 10.85 1.73
N ILE A 34 -9.69 11.29 0.75
CA ILE A 34 -10.08 10.48 -0.42
C ILE A 34 -8.85 10.13 -1.26
N ALA A 35 -7.99 11.11 -1.55
CA ALA A 35 -6.76 10.90 -2.32
C ALA A 35 -5.82 9.91 -1.60
N GLY A 36 -5.65 10.06 -0.28
CA GLY A 36 -4.85 9.15 0.53
C GLY A 36 -5.41 7.73 0.55
N TYR A 37 -6.73 7.58 0.69
CA TYR A 37 -7.39 6.28 0.63
C TYR A 37 -7.23 5.62 -0.75
N ALA A 38 -7.40 6.37 -1.83
CA ALA A 38 -7.19 5.87 -3.19
C ALA A 38 -5.74 5.42 -3.41
N ALA A 39 -4.76 6.21 -2.95
CA ALA A 39 -3.35 5.86 -3.02
C ALA A 39 -3.04 4.58 -2.23
N TYR A 40 -3.61 4.43 -1.03
CA TYR A 40 -3.46 3.22 -0.22
C TYR A 40 -4.04 1.99 -0.92
N GLN A 41 -5.22 2.10 -1.55
CA GLN A 41 -5.83 1.02 -2.30
C GLN A 41 -5.00 0.62 -3.53
N VAL A 42 -4.43 1.59 -4.24
CA VAL A 42 -3.49 1.31 -5.34
C VAL A 42 -2.23 0.61 -4.81
N ALA A 43 -1.66 1.06 -3.69
CA ALA A 43 -0.52 0.40 -3.07
C ALA A 43 -0.84 -1.04 -2.65
N LEU A 44 -2.03 -1.30 -2.09
CA LEU A 44 -2.50 -2.65 -1.78
C LEU A 44 -2.72 -3.50 -3.04
N ALA A 45 -3.22 -2.92 -4.13
CA ALA A 45 -3.41 -3.62 -5.39
C ALA A 45 -2.07 -3.94 -6.10
N LEU A 46 -1.05 -3.12 -5.90
CA LEU A 46 0.32 -3.35 -6.39
C LEU A 46 1.14 -4.24 -5.45
N ARG A 47 0.73 -4.40 -4.20
CA ARG A 47 1.40 -5.25 -3.21
C ARG A 47 1.61 -6.68 -3.70
N PRO A 48 0.68 -7.37 -4.39
CA PRO A 48 0.93 -8.71 -4.94
C PRO A 48 1.99 -8.72 -6.05
N ALA A 49 2.22 -7.61 -6.76
CA ALA A 49 3.22 -7.52 -7.82
C ALA A 49 4.63 -7.19 -7.28
N THR A 50 4.72 -6.51 -6.12
CA THR A 50 6.00 -6.15 -5.48
C THR A 50 6.37 -7.04 -4.30
N SER A 51 5.38 -7.64 -3.66
CA SER A 51 5.57 -8.75 -2.73
C SER A 51 5.99 -9.93 -3.59
N LYS A 52 7.24 -10.34 -3.49
CA LYS A 52 7.67 -11.70 -3.85
C LYS A 52 6.88 -12.67 -2.96
N ALA A 53 5.64 -12.93 -3.37
CA ALA A 53 4.77 -13.88 -2.73
C ALA A 53 5.41 -15.25 -2.98
N VAL A 54 5.84 -15.86 -1.89
CA VAL A 54 6.62 -17.10 -1.84
C VAL A 54 8.10 -16.85 -2.14
N THR A 55 8.84 -16.40 -1.12
CA THR A 55 10.26 -16.76 -1.01
C THR A 55 10.32 -18.28 -0.91
N ASN A 56 10.48 -18.96 -2.04
CA ASN A 56 10.76 -20.39 -2.02
C ASN A 56 12.05 -20.59 -1.21
N VAL A 57 12.12 -21.67 -0.42
CA VAL A 57 13.33 -22.01 0.33
C VAL A 57 14.51 -22.15 -0.64
N ASP A 58 14.26 -22.61 -1.87
CA ASP A 58 15.27 -22.69 -2.94
C ASP A 58 15.75 -21.30 -3.39
N ASP A 59 14.83 -20.36 -3.63
CA ASP A 59 15.17 -18.98 -4.02
C ASP A 59 15.94 -18.26 -2.89
N LEU A 60 15.60 -18.57 -1.65
CA LEU A 60 16.26 -18.03 -0.48
C LEU A 60 17.68 -18.62 -0.31
N ALA A 61 17.85 -19.91 -0.57
CA ALA A 61 19.15 -20.57 -0.56
C ALA A 61 20.06 -20.03 -1.67
N GLN A 62 19.52 -19.78 -2.86
CA GLN A 62 20.26 -19.15 -3.95
C GLN A 62 20.70 -17.72 -3.60
N ASN A 63 19.82 -16.93 -2.98
CA ASN A 63 20.15 -15.57 -2.55
C ASN A 63 21.27 -15.56 -1.50
N PHE A 64 21.30 -16.54 -0.59
CA PHE A 64 22.41 -16.69 0.36
C PHE A 64 23.72 -17.16 -0.32
N GLU A 65 23.66 -17.98 -1.37
CA GLU A 65 24.86 -18.29 -2.18
C GLU A 65 25.40 -17.03 -2.90
N GLU A 66 24.52 -16.18 -3.42
CA GLU A 66 24.89 -14.89 -4.02
C GLU A 66 25.55 -13.95 -3.00
N MET A 67 25.00 -13.85 -1.78
CA MET A 67 25.60 -13.07 -0.68
C MET A 67 26.97 -13.62 -0.23
N GLN A 68 27.20 -14.94 -0.33
CA GLN A 68 28.52 -15.54 -0.06
C GLN A 68 29.53 -15.13 -1.13
N LEU A 69 29.12 -15.12 -2.40
CA LEU A 69 29.97 -14.73 -3.52
C LEU A 69 30.34 -13.23 -3.49
N GLU A 70 29.45 -12.39 -2.97
CA GLU A 70 29.70 -10.96 -2.74
C GLU A 70 30.57 -10.70 -1.49
N GLY A 71 30.76 -11.72 -0.64
CA GLY A 71 31.57 -11.64 0.58
C GLY A 71 30.81 -11.07 1.79
N ASP A 72 29.49 -10.91 1.68
CA ASP A 72 28.62 -10.40 2.73
C ASP A 72 28.38 -11.42 3.85
N ILE A 73 28.55 -12.72 3.55
CA ILE A 73 28.46 -13.81 4.54
C ILE A 73 29.62 -14.79 4.40
N SER A 74 30.03 -15.36 5.52
CA SER A 74 31.05 -16.41 5.57
C SER A 74 30.49 -17.81 5.27
N ASP A 75 31.37 -18.73 4.86
CA ASP A 75 31.03 -20.15 4.62
C ASP A 75 30.38 -20.83 5.83
N GLU A 76 30.73 -20.42 7.05
CA GLU A 76 30.21 -20.95 8.31
C GLU A 76 28.78 -20.46 8.58
N GLU A 77 28.50 -19.20 8.24
CA GLU A 77 27.17 -18.61 8.31
C GLU A 77 26.24 -19.25 7.28
N LEU A 78 26.70 -19.45 6.03
CA LEU A 78 25.92 -20.12 5.00
C LEU A 78 25.56 -21.56 5.40
N ARG A 79 26.51 -22.30 6.00
CA ARG A 79 26.28 -23.68 6.45
C ARG A 79 25.23 -23.75 7.56
N THR A 80 25.25 -22.78 8.48
CA THR A 80 24.26 -22.64 9.55
C THR A 80 22.88 -22.30 9.01
N ILE A 81 22.82 -21.38 8.05
CA ILE A 81 21.57 -20.97 7.37
C ILE A 81 20.94 -22.15 6.64
N ARG A 82 21.72 -22.91 5.85
CA ARG A 82 21.24 -24.15 5.19
C ARG A 82 20.72 -25.19 6.18
N ALA A 83 21.38 -25.34 7.33
CA ALA A 83 20.94 -26.28 8.36
C ALA A 83 19.59 -25.90 9.01
N VAL A 84 19.26 -24.61 9.07
CA VAL A 84 17.97 -24.11 9.56
C VAL A 84 16.89 -24.21 8.47
N LEU A 85 17.22 -23.85 7.23
CA LEU A 85 16.30 -23.95 6.09
C LEU A 85 15.88 -25.40 5.81
N GLY A 86 16.81 -26.36 5.86
CA GLY A 86 16.50 -27.79 5.68
C GLY A 86 15.68 -28.43 6.80
N LYS A 87 15.54 -27.76 7.96
CA LYS A 87 14.70 -28.22 9.08
C LYS A 87 13.29 -27.65 9.06
N THR A 88 13.01 -26.68 8.19
CA THR A 88 11.68 -26.10 8.07
C THR A 88 10.84 -27.02 7.19
N PRO A 89 9.84 -27.73 7.74
CA PRO A 89 8.97 -28.54 6.90
C PRO A 89 8.28 -27.58 5.93
N THR A 90 8.53 -27.75 4.64
CA THR A 90 7.68 -27.21 3.58
C THR A 90 6.26 -27.69 3.86
N ARG A 91 5.49 -26.88 4.59
CA ARG A 91 4.04 -26.98 4.66
C ARG A 91 3.57 -26.61 3.27
N ARG A 92 3.62 -27.58 2.36
CA ARG A 92 2.89 -27.50 1.09
C ARG A 92 1.45 -27.25 1.50
N LEU A 93 0.96 -26.05 1.24
CA LEU A 93 -0.46 -25.76 1.22
C LEU A 93 -1.02 -26.56 0.03
N ARG A 94 -1.29 -27.83 0.31
CA ARG A 94 -2.21 -28.69 -0.45
C ARG A 94 -3.56 -28.52 0.24
N ASP A 95 -4.61 -28.42 -0.57
CA ASP A 95 -5.99 -28.01 -0.28
C ASP A 95 -6.17 -26.49 -0.34
N GLU A 96 -7.04 -25.93 -1.18
CA GLU A 96 -8.35 -26.43 -1.61
C GLU A 96 -8.62 -26.16 -3.10
N SER A 97 -9.11 -27.20 -3.79
CA SER A 97 -9.74 -27.16 -5.11
C SER A 97 -11.23 -27.42 -4.96
#